data_AF-A0A1C5XGY4-F1
#
_entry.id   AF-A0A1C5XGY4-F1
#
_cell.length_a   1.000
_cell.length_b   1.000
_cell.length_c   1.000
_cell.angle_alpha   90.00
_cell.angle_beta   90.00
_cell.angle_gamma   90.00
#
_symmetry.space_group_name_H-M   'P 1'
#
loop_
_entity.id
_entity.type
_entity.pdbx_description
1 polymer ?
#
loop_
_entity_poly.entity_id
_entity_poly.type
_entity_poly.pdbx_seq_one_letter_code
_entity_poly.pdbx_strand_id
1 'polypeptide(L)'
;MNAEAKQLSDMSVEKCNKVLMVSKTMSQKHAENLERITSEYGTMLRKNRSIQAEGSFADVKEDMNFRRYLYRGKAKALAESILLVMGRNINKLHCKIQTGRTESYLFSLKRA
;
A
#
# COMPACT_ATOMS: atom_id res chain seq x y z
N MET A 1 -60.87 -1.79 -8.46
CA MET A 1 -59.42 -1.92 -8.22
C MET A 1 -59.16 -1.36 -6.84
N ASN A 2 -58.85 -2.28 -5.92
CA ASN A 2 -59.30 -2.23 -4.54
C ASN A 2 -58.40 -1.38 -3.64
N ALA A 3 -59.04 -0.74 -2.65
CA ALA A 3 -58.42 0.09 -1.62
C ALA A 3 -57.37 -0.64 -0.76
N GLU A 4 -57.26 -1.96 -0.87
CA GLU A 4 -56.29 -2.81 -0.18
C GLU A 4 -54.86 -2.69 -0.75
N ALA A 5 -54.70 -2.30 -2.02
CA ALA A 5 -53.38 -2.16 -2.64
C ALA A 5 -52.62 -0.91 -2.17
N LYS A 6 -53.28 0.01 -1.45
CA LYS A 6 -52.68 1.25 -0.94
C LYS A 6 -52.18 1.15 0.51
N GLN A 7 -52.48 0.04 1.21
CA GLN A 7 -52.05 -0.18 2.60
C GLN A 7 -50.70 -0.90 2.73
N LEU A 8 -50.18 -1.50 1.65
CA LEU A 8 -48.85 -2.14 1.65
C LEU A 8 -47.69 -1.18 1.31
N SER A 9 -47.97 0.07 0.91
CA SER A 9 -46.95 1.11 0.70
C SER A 9 -46.68 1.97 1.93
N ASP A 10 -47.50 1.82 2.98
CA ASP A 10 -47.48 2.65 4.20
C ASP A 10 -47.23 1.82 5.47
N MET A 11 -46.45 0.73 5.35
CA MET A 11 -45.75 0.19 6.52
C MET A 11 -44.68 1.20 6.92
N SER A 12 -45.14 2.19 7.68
CA SER A 12 -44.40 3.16 8.47
C SER A 12 -43.00 2.63 8.77
N VAL A 13 -42.01 3.12 8.01
CA VAL A 13 -40.65 3.20 8.52
C VAL A 13 -40.79 4.09 9.74
N GLU A 14 -40.90 3.47 10.91
CA GLU A 14 -40.92 4.17 12.19
C GLU A 14 -39.89 5.30 12.10
N LYS A 15 -40.37 6.52 12.35
CA LYS A 15 -39.68 7.78 12.06
C LYS A 15 -38.32 7.79 12.75
N CYS A 16 -37.33 7.18 12.10
CA CYS A 16 -35.99 7.02 12.63
C CYS A 16 -35.34 8.39 12.54
N ASN A 17 -35.27 9.09 13.67
CA ASN A 17 -34.49 10.34 13.83
C ASN A 17 -32.97 10.08 13.78
N LYS A 18 -32.51 9.17 12.91
CA LYS A 18 -31.09 8.88 12.73
C LYS A 18 -30.54 9.90 11.73
N VAL A 19 -29.85 10.91 12.26
CA VAL A 19 -29.15 11.91 11.45
C VAL A 19 -27.76 11.37 11.09
N LEU A 20 -27.54 11.10 9.81
CA LEU A 20 -26.26 10.61 9.31
C LEU A 20 -25.37 11.83 9.01
N MET A 21 -24.33 12.03 9.84
CA MET A 21 -23.39 13.14 9.69
C MET A 21 -22.16 12.66 8.93
N VAL A 22 -21.92 13.24 7.74
CA VAL A 22 -20.71 12.99 6.94
C VAL A 22 -19.81 14.21 7.03
N SER A 23 -18.53 13.98 7.33
CA SER A 23 -17.54 15.05 7.34
C SER A 23 -17.24 15.51 5.90
N LYS A 24 -17.65 16.73 5.57
CA LYS A 24 -17.39 17.35 4.26
C LYS A 24 -15.90 17.42 3.94
N THR A 25 -15.07 17.71 4.94
CA THR A 25 -13.61 17.83 4.79
C THR A 25 -12.96 16.48 4.50
N MET A 26 -13.46 15.39 5.10
CA MET A 26 -12.99 14.03 4.80
C MET A 26 -13.33 13.64 3.37
N SER A 27 -14.55 13.92 2.89
CA SER A 27 -14.96 13.62 1.52
C SER A 27 -14.11 14.37 0.48
N GLN A 28 -13.82 15.65 0.73
CA GLN A 28 -12.94 16.45 -0.14
C GLN A 28 -11.54 15.86 -0.23
N LYS A 29 -10.89 15.59 0.92
CA LYS A 29 -9.56 14.98 0.96
C LYS A 29 -9.54 13.58 0.33
N HIS A 30 -10.63 12.83 0.44
CA HIS A 30 -10.74 11.52 -0.19
C HIS A 30 -10.78 11.64 -1.72
N ALA A 31 -11.55 12.60 -2.26
CA ALA A 31 -11.59 12.86 -3.69
C ALA A 31 -10.21 13.30 -4.23
N GLU A 32 -9.54 14.23 -3.55
CA GLU A 32 -8.18 14.67 -3.92
C GLU A 32 -7.17 13.51 -3.91
N ASN A 33 -7.22 12.66 -2.89
CA ASN A 33 -6.34 11.49 -2.81
C ASN A 33 -6.67 10.46 -3.89
N LEU A 34 -7.95 10.26 -4.20
CA LEU A 34 -8.38 9.34 -5.25
C LEU A 34 -7.81 9.78 -6.59
N GLU A 35 -7.95 11.06 -6.94
CA GLU A 35 -7.37 11.65 -8.15
C GLU A 35 -5.85 11.46 -8.21
N ARG A 36 -5.14 11.74 -7.12
CA ARG A 36 -3.69 11.52 -7.06
C ARG A 36 -3.31 10.06 -7.27
N ILE A 37 -4.03 9.13 -6.67
CA ILE A 37 -3.75 7.69 -6.70
C ILE A 37 -4.06 7.09 -8.08
N THR A 38 -5.10 7.55 -8.74
CA THR A 38 -5.55 7.05 -10.06
C THR A 38 -4.82 7.72 -11.23
N SER A 39 -4.22 8.90 -11.02
CA SER A 39 -3.35 9.52 -12.01
C SER A 39 -2.27 8.56 -12.53
N GLU A 40 -1.79 8.78 -13.76
CA GLU A 40 -0.73 7.95 -14.34
C GLU A 40 0.52 7.93 -13.46
N TYR A 41 0.91 9.09 -12.94
CA TYR A 41 2.03 9.23 -12.02
C TYR A 41 1.79 8.50 -10.70
N GLY A 42 0.61 8.64 -10.09
CA GLY A 42 0.26 7.93 -8.87
C GLY A 42 0.24 6.42 -9.05
N THR A 43 -0.31 5.94 -10.17
CA THR A 43 -0.26 4.52 -10.54
C THR A 43 1.17 4.04 -10.74
N MET A 44 2.04 4.87 -11.34
CA MET A 44 3.46 4.59 -11.47
C MET A 44 4.16 4.41 -10.13
N LEU A 45 3.93 5.33 -9.19
CA LEU A 45 4.49 5.25 -7.85
C LEU A 45 3.99 4.02 -7.08
N ARG A 46 2.70 3.68 -7.18
CA ARG A 46 2.12 2.50 -6.51
C ARG A 46 2.74 1.20 -7.00
N LYS A 47 2.86 1.00 -8.31
CA LYS A 47 3.51 -0.18 -8.89
C LYS A 47 5.00 -0.22 -8.57
N ASN A 48 5.68 0.92 -8.60
CA ASN A 48 7.09 0.98 -8.22
C ASN A 48 7.31 0.60 -6.76
N ARG A 49 6.42 1.04 -5.86
CA ARG A 49 6.48 0.66 -4.45
C ARG A 49 6.31 -0.85 -4.26
N SER A 50 5.42 -1.50 -5.01
CA SER A 50 5.28 -2.96 -4.94
C SER A 50 6.52 -3.67 -5.46
N ILE A 51 7.04 -3.27 -6.63
CA ILE A 51 8.27 -3.83 -7.22
C ILE A 51 9.46 -3.70 -6.26
N GLN A 52 9.64 -2.52 -5.66
CA GLN A 52 10.73 -2.26 -4.73
C GLN A 52 10.60 -3.08 -3.45
N ALA A 53 9.40 -3.18 -2.88
CA ALA A 53 9.15 -3.97 -1.68
C ALA A 53 9.39 -5.46 -1.93
N GLU A 54 8.81 -6.01 -3.00
CA GLU A 54 8.97 -7.40 -3.39
C GLU A 54 10.43 -7.75 -3.67
N GLY A 55 11.11 -6.96 -4.50
CA GLY A 55 12.54 -7.15 -4.79
C GLY A 55 13.37 -7.12 -3.51
N SER A 56 13.05 -6.23 -2.56
CA SER A 56 13.76 -6.18 -1.28
C SER A 56 13.58 -7.44 -0.43
N PHE A 57 12.40 -8.04 -0.43
CA PHE A 57 12.17 -9.30 0.27
C PHE A 57 12.78 -10.49 -0.45
N ALA A 58 12.81 -10.48 -1.78
CA ALA A 58 13.48 -11.50 -2.58
C ALA A 58 14.99 -11.50 -2.30
N ASP A 59 15.65 -10.33 -2.36
CA ASP A 59 17.08 -10.17 -2.03
C ASP A 59 17.39 -10.77 -0.64
N VAL A 60 16.57 -10.41 0.35
CA VAL A 60 16.79 -10.84 1.73
C VAL A 60 16.58 -12.35 1.92
N LYS A 61 15.51 -12.91 1.33
CA LYS A 61 15.14 -14.31 1.57
C LYS A 61 15.96 -15.29 0.76
N GLU A 62 16.16 -15.01 -0.53
CA GLU A 62 16.82 -15.91 -1.46
C GLU A 62 18.31 -15.57 -1.58
N ASP A 63 18.66 -14.35 -2.00
CA ASP A 63 20.07 -14.01 -2.29
C ASP A 63 20.94 -13.99 -1.03
N MET A 64 20.39 -13.48 0.08
CA MET A 64 21.07 -13.50 1.39
C MET A 64 20.77 -14.78 2.19
N ASN A 65 19.93 -15.67 1.67
CA ASN A 65 19.48 -16.91 2.32
C ASN A 65 18.97 -16.72 3.77
N PHE A 66 18.34 -15.58 4.07
CA PHE A 66 17.81 -15.31 5.40
C PHE A 66 16.48 -16.04 5.61
N ARG A 67 16.52 -17.16 6.35
CA ARG A 67 15.32 -17.97 6.66
C ARG A 67 14.73 -17.71 8.03
N ARG A 68 15.56 -17.37 9.01
CA ARG A 68 15.16 -17.18 10.41
C ARG A 68 16.18 -16.35 11.17
N TYR A 69 15.73 -15.65 12.21
CA TYR A 69 16.61 -15.02 13.18
C TYR A 69 17.41 -16.08 13.94
N LEU A 70 18.71 -15.81 14.12
CA LEU A 70 19.60 -16.62 14.92
C LEU A 70 19.40 -16.37 16.41
N TYR A 71 19.18 -15.11 16.80
CA TYR A 71 19.04 -14.72 18.19
C TYR A 71 17.57 -14.63 18.63
N ARG A 72 17.32 -14.96 19.90
CA ARG A 72 16.00 -14.85 20.52
C ARG A 72 15.83 -13.53 21.26
N GLY A 73 14.60 -13.02 21.26
CA GLY A 73 14.22 -11.78 21.94
C GLY A 73 14.17 -10.57 21.00
N LYS A 74 13.21 -9.66 21.25
CA LYS A 74 12.90 -8.53 20.36
C LYS A 74 14.10 -7.63 20.06
N ALA A 75 14.89 -7.29 21.09
CA ALA A 75 16.04 -6.41 20.93
C ALA A 75 17.14 -7.02 20.02
N LYS A 76 17.41 -8.32 20.17
CA LYS A 76 18.41 -9.01 19.34
C LYS A 76 17.92 -9.22 17.91
N ALA A 77 16.65 -9.59 17.72
CA ALA A 77 16.05 -9.69 16.40
C ALA A 77 16.04 -8.34 15.67
N LEU A 78 15.83 -7.23 16.39
CA LEU A 78 15.95 -5.88 15.83
C LEU A 78 17.38 -5.58 15.37
N ALA A 79 18.38 -5.86 16.20
CA ALA A 79 19.78 -5.66 15.83
C ALA A 79 20.17 -6.50 14.59
N GLU A 80 19.75 -7.77 14.54
CA GLU A 80 19.96 -8.66 13.40
C GLU A 80 19.27 -8.13 12.14
N SER A 81 18.03 -7.64 12.26
CA SER A 81 17.29 -7.00 11.16
C SER A 81 18.03 -5.77 10.61
N ILE A 82 18.55 -4.94 11.51
CA ILE A 82 19.27 -3.71 11.15
C ILE A 82 20.56 -4.04 10.40
N LEU A 83 21.36 -4.99 10.90
CA LEU A 83 22.59 -5.43 10.25
C LEU A 83 22.32 -6.03 8.86
N LEU A 84 21.28 -6.87 8.75
CA LEU A 84 20.85 -7.48 7.50
C LEU A 84 20.47 -6.43 6.45
N VAL A 85 19.64 -5.45 6.85
CA VAL A 85 19.20 -4.36 5.97
C VAL A 85 20.36 -3.46 5.56
N MET A 86 21.30 -3.17 6.46
CA MET A 86 22.51 -2.43 6.12
C MET A 86 23.35 -3.15 5.06
N GLY A 87 23.63 -4.44 5.25
CA GLY A 87 24.38 -5.24 4.27
C GLY A 87 23.69 -5.27 2.91
N ARG A 88 22.37 -5.50 2.89
CA ARG A 88 21.57 -5.48 1.67
C ARG A 88 21.61 -4.12 0.96
N ASN A 89 21.51 -3.01 1.69
CA ASN A 89 21.54 -1.67 1.11
C ASN A 89 22.91 -1.33 0.51
N ILE A 90 24.00 -1.72 1.16
CA ILE A 90 25.37 -1.54 0.64
C ILE A 90 25.54 -2.32 -0.67
N ASN A 91 25.13 -3.59 -0.68
CA ASN A 91 25.19 -4.42 -1.90
C ASN A 91 24.36 -3.82 -3.03
N LYS A 92 23.13 -3.35 -2.73
CA LYS A 92 22.27 -2.69 -3.71
C LYS A 92 22.90 -1.42 -4.28
N LEU A 93 23.52 -0.60 -3.45
CA LEU A 93 24.23 0.61 -3.88
C LEU A 93 25.44 0.25 -4.75
N HIS A 94 26.23 -0.73 -4.34
CA HIS A 94 27.38 -1.21 -5.10
C HIS A 94 26.97 -1.67 -6.51
N CYS A 95 25.92 -2.51 -6.61
CA CYS A 95 25.38 -2.94 -7.90
C CYS A 95 24.85 -1.79 -8.75
N LYS A 96 24.22 -0.77 -8.14
CA LYS A 96 23.77 0.43 -8.85
C LYS A 96 24.95 1.20 -9.45
N ILE A 97 26.03 1.36 -8.70
CA ILE A 97 27.25 2.04 -9.17
C ILE A 97 27.87 1.27 -10.33
N GLN A 98 28.07 -0.05 -10.18
CA GLN A 98 28.65 -0.89 -11.24
C GLN A 98 27.84 -0.88 -12.54
N THR A 99 26.52 -0.77 -12.43
CA THR A 99 25.62 -0.77 -13.60
C THR A 99 25.29 0.64 -14.10
N GLY A 100 25.88 1.70 -13.54
CA GLY A 100 25.63 3.09 -13.94
C GLY A 100 24.19 3.58 -13.71
N ARG A 101 23.46 2.98 -12.76
CA ARG A 101 22.02 3.24 -12.49
C ARG A 101 21.76 4.09 -11.25
N THR A 102 22.76 4.82 -10.77
CA THR A 102 22.72 5.53 -9.48
C THR A 102 21.58 6.54 -9.38
N GLU A 103 21.27 7.24 -10.48
CA GLU A 103 20.23 8.28 -10.54
C GLU A 103 18.81 7.75 -10.81
N SER A 104 18.69 6.46 -11.14
CA SER A 104 17.40 5.83 -11.41
C SER A 104 16.79 5.18 -10.16
N TYR A 105 15.59 5.64 -9.78
CA TYR A 105 14.86 5.12 -8.61
C TYR A 105 13.56 4.41 -8.98
N LEU A 106 12.94 4.84 -10.08
CA LEU A 106 11.70 4.26 -10.58
C LEU A 106 12.00 3.35 -11.77
N PHE A 107 11.38 2.19 -11.77
CA PHE A 107 11.32 1.27 -12.89
C PHE A 107 10.32 1.80 -13.92
N SER A 108 10.72 1.74 -15.18
CA SER A 108 9.84 2.00 -16.32
C SER A 108 8.72 0.95 -16.34
N LEU A 109 7.47 1.41 -16.34
CA LEU A 109 6.33 0.52 -16.46
C LEU A 109 6.07 0.19 -17.93
N LYS A 110 5.87 -1.09 -18.24
CA LYS A 110 5.32 -1.50 -19.53
C LYS A 110 3.87 -1.04 -19.60
N ARG A 111 3.49 -0.41 -20.71
CA ARG A 111 2.07 -0.18 -21.03
C ARG A 111 1.44 -1.53 -21.39
N ALA A 112 0.21 -1.72 -20.94
CA ALA A 112 -0.60 -2.88 -21.31
C ALA A 112 -1.03 -2.75 -22.78
#